data_AF-A0A242BU42-F1
#
_entry.id   AF-A0A242BU42-F1
#
_cell.length_a   1.000
_cell.length_b   1.000
_cell.length_c   1.000
_cell.angle_alpha   90.00
_cell.angle_beta   90.00
_cell.angle_gamma   90.00
#
_symmetry.space_group_name_H-M   'P 1'
#
loop_
_entity.id
_entity.type
_entity.pdbx_description
1 polymer ?
#
loop_
_entity_poly.entity_id
_entity_poly.type
_entity_poly.pdbx_seq_one_letter_code
_entity_poly.pdbx_strand_id
1 'polypeptide(L)'
;MTEEFHKTFDPTRPPYPQAFSAEKAQFRAGFKIEELVEFLYAASNNDEETFQSGLEHLHQAIDQAQAKLAAKQQPVSDSLVEQVDALCDLLYFTYGSFSLLGVDPAPILAIVHDANMGKLFPDGQPHYDPETHKVMKPSDWEERFAPEPRIKAEINRQLAQKQAQAQESSE
;
A
#
# COMPACT_ATOMS: atom_id res chain seq x y z
N MET A 1 5.13 10.09 -7.75
CA MET A 1 3.91 9.91 -6.96
C MET A 1 4.21 10.05 -5.47
N THR A 2 4.69 9.03 -4.75
CA THR A 2 4.87 9.11 -3.28
C THR A 2 5.87 10.17 -2.79
N GLU A 3 6.96 10.41 -3.52
CA GLU A 3 7.91 11.49 -3.20
C GLU A 3 7.30 12.89 -3.39
N GLU A 4 6.41 13.05 -4.37
CA GLU A 4 5.68 14.30 -4.57
C GLU A 4 4.70 14.52 -3.41
N PHE A 5 3.96 13.48 -3.02
CA PHE A 5 3.11 13.52 -1.84
C PHE A 5 3.90 13.94 -0.59
N HIS A 6 5.03 13.31 -0.28
CA HIS A 6 5.81 13.70 0.90
C HIS A 6 6.41 15.11 0.81
N LYS A 7 6.75 15.61 -0.38
CA LYS A 7 7.17 17.02 -0.52
C LYS A 7 6.08 18.01 -0.13
N THR A 8 4.82 17.63 -0.30
CA THR A 8 3.66 18.46 0.06
C THR A 8 3.20 18.22 1.50
N PHE A 9 3.19 16.97 1.96
CA PHE A 9 2.50 16.54 3.18
C PHE A 9 3.41 16.03 4.30
N ASP A 10 4.74 15.97 4.11
CA ASP A 10 5.67 15.52 5.15
C ASP A 10 6.88 16.47 5.27
N PRO A 11 6.85 17.42 6.22
CA PRO A 11 7.97 18.34 6.43
C PRO A 11 9.21 17.66 7.02
N THR A 12 9.12 16.39 7.45
CA THR A 12 10.22 15.65 8.09
C THR A 12 11.08 14.85 7.11
N ARG A 13 10.81 14.99 5.80
CA ARG A 13 11.53 14.28 4.74
C ARG A 13 13.04 14.58 4.79
N PRO A 14 13.92 13.56 4.76
CA PRO A 14 15.35 13.78 4.83
C PRO A 14 15.92 14.34 3.50
N PRO A 15 17.01 15.13 3.54
CA PRO A 15 17.64 15.67 2.33
C PRO A 15 18.53 14.67 1.57
N TYR A 16 18.84 13.53 2.16
CA TYR A 16 19.62 12.44 1.57
C TYR A 16 19.13 11.06 2.07
N PRO A 17 19.45 9.95 1.38
CA PRO A 17 19.09 8.61 1.84
C PRO A 17 19.68 8.31 3.22
N GLN A 18 18.83 7.89 4.15
CA GLN A 18 19.21 7.51 5.51
C GLN A 18 18.31 6.38 5.99
N ALA A 19 18.86 5.48 6.80
CA ALA A 19 18.09 4.40 7.40
C ALA A 19 17.01 4.97 8.33
N PHE A 20 15.87 4.30 8.43
CA PHE A 20 14.91 4.59 9.47
C PHE A 20 15.43 4.14 10.84
N SER A 21 15.03 4.88 11.89
CA SER A 21 15.08 4.38 13.25
C SER A 21 14.16 3.17 13.40
N ALA A 22 14.38 2.35 14.44
CA ALA A 22 13.52 1.21 14.74
C ALA A 22 12.05 1.63 14.91
N GLU A 23 11.80 2.75 15.60
CA GLU A 23 10.45 3.31 15.80
C GLU A 23 9.78 3.69 14.48
N LYS A 24 10.50 4.42 13.60
CA LYS A 24 9.94 4.80 12.29
C LYS A 24 9.72 3.58 11.40
N ALA A 25 10.61 2.58 11.44
CA ALA A 25 10.44 1.33 10.72
C ALA A 25 9.19 0.57 11.22
N GLN A 26 9.00 0.46 12.54
CA GLN A 26 7.82 -0.16 13.15
C GLN A 26 6.52 0.56 12.74
N PHE A 27 6.47 1.88 12.88
CA PHE A 27 5.30 2.67 12.49
C PHE A 27 4.96 2.49 11.02
N ARG A 28 5.98 2.55 10.15
CA ARG A 28 5.81 2.33 8.70
C ARG A 28 5.42 0.89 8.40
N ALA A 29 5.87 -0.11 9.15
CA ALA A 29 5.48 -1.50 8.98
C ALA A 29 4.00 -1.71 9.34
N GLY A 30 3.51 -1.04 10.40
CA GLY A 30 2.11 -1.06 10.81
C GLY A 30 1.14 -0.72 9.67
N PHE A 31 1.44 0.29 8.86
CA PHE A 31 0.64 0.61 7.68
C PHE A 31 0.52 -0.57 6.70
N LYS A 32 1.57 -1.37 6.50
CA LYS A 32 1.48 -2.52 5.58
C LYS A 32 0.64 -3.64 6.18
N ILE A 33 0.69 -3.81 7.50
CA ILE A 33 -0.11 -4.83 8.19
C ILE A 33 -1.60 -4.49 8.08
N GLU A 34 -1.97 -3.21 8.23
CA GLU A 34 -3.35 -2.74 8.01
C GLU A 34 -3.86 -3.12 6.61
N GLU A 35 -3.09 -2.81 5.57
CA GLU A 35 -3.44 -3.16 4.17
C GLU A 35 -3.49 -4.67 3.93
N LEU A 36 -2.63 -5.47 4.59
CA LEU A 36 -2.67 -6.93 4.50
C LEU A 36 -3.94 -7.50 5.17
N VAL A 37 -4.37 -6.92 6.30
CA VAL A 37 -5.62 -7.30 6.96
C VAL A 37 -6.82 -6.94 6.09
N GLU A 38 -6.84 -5.75 5.50
CA GLU A 38 -7.90 -5.34 4.57
C GLU A 38 -7.93 -6.23 3.31
N PHE A 39 -6.77 -6.59 2.78
CA PHE A 39 -6.68 -7.52 1.65
C PHE A 39 -7.28 -8.89 1.97
N LEU A 40 -6.98 -9.45 3.15
CA LEU A 40 -7.55 -10.72 3.60
C LEU A 40 -9.06 -10.62 3.87
N TYR A 41 -9.52 -9.50 4.42
CA TYR A 41 -10.95 -9.22 4.61
C TYR A 41 -11.69 -9.15 3.28
N ALA A 42 -11.14 -8.46 2.28
CA ALA A 42 -11.70 -8.41 0.95
C ALA A 42 -11.72 -9.81 0.28
N ALA A 43 -10.65 -10.60 0.46
CA ALA A 43 -10.54 -11.95 -0.08
C ALA A 43 -11.51 -12.94 0.57
N SER A 44 -11.91 -12.73 1.83
CA SER A 44 -12.87 -13.59 2.52
C SER A 44 -14.30 -13.41 2.03
N ASN A 45 -14.60 -12.32 1.30
CA ASN A 45 -15.91 -12.08 0.70
C ASN A 45 -17.08 -12.17 1.71
N ASN A 46 -16.93 -11.51 2.86
CA ASN A 46 -17.88 -11.51 3.99
C ASN A 46 -18.02 -12.85 4.73
N ASP A 47 -17.15 -13.83 4.46
CA ASP A 47 -17.06 -15.03 5.29
C ASP A 47 -16.12 -14.79 6.49
N GLU A 48 -16.71 -14.73 7.67
CA GLU A 48 -16.00 -14.49 8.93
C GLU A 48 -15.03 -15.63 9.25
N GLU A 49 -15.39 -16.89 8.99
CA GLU A 49 -14.52 -18.04 9.31
C GLU A 49 -13.27 -18.03 8.42
N THR A 50 -13.46 -17.77 7.12
CA THR A 50 -12.34 -17.59 6.18
C THR A 50 -11.46 -16.40 6.58
N PHE A 51 -12.05 -15.28 7.01
CA PHE A 51 -11.28 -14.12 7.45
C PHE A 51 -10.43 -14.43 8.69
N GLN A 52 -11.03 -15.02 9.73
CA GLN A 52 -10.33 -15.39 10.96
C GLN A 52 -9.20 -16.38 10.68
N SER A 53 -9.47 -17.41 9.85
CA SER A 53 -8.42 -18.34 9.43
C SER A 53 -7.30 -17.64 8.67
N GLY A 54 -7.61 -16.67 7.79
CA GLY A 54 -6.61 -15.85 7.11
C GLY A 54 -5.73 -15.04 8.07
N LEU A 55 -6.33 -14.43 9.10
CA LEU A 55 -5.60 -13.68 10.12
C LEU A 55 -4.69 -14.58 10.97
N GLU A 56 -5.17 -15.76 11.37
CA GLU A 56 -4.35 -16.74 12.10
C GLU A 56 -3.12 -17.15 11.28
N HIS A 57 -3.29 -17.39 9.98
CA HIS A 57 -2.16 -17.68 9.09
C HIS A 57 -1.19 -16.50 8.96
N LEU A 58 -1.69 -15.26 8.91
CA LEU A 58 -0.83 -14.07 8.88
C LEU A 58 0.01 -13.96 10.16
N HIS A 59 -0.58 -14.20 11.33
CA HIS A 59 0.16 -14.24 12.60
C HIS A 59 1.24 -15.33 12.59
N GLN A 60 0.91 -16.54 12.16
CA GLN A 60 1.87 -17.64 12.04
C GLN A 60 3.00 -17.30 11.06
N ALA A 61 2.71 -16.63 9.95
CA ALA A 61 3.72 -16.21 8.98
C ALA A 61 4.72 -15.20 9.59
N ILE A 62 4.24 -14.28 10.45
CA ILE A 62 5.09 -13.36 11.21
C ILE A 62 6.00 -14.14 12.17
N ASP A 63 5.45 -15.08 12.94
CA ASP A 63 6.22 -15.90 13.88
C ASP A 63 7.29 -16.74 13.16
N GLN A 64 6.95 -17.31 12.00
CA GLN A 64 7.88 -18.06 11.16
C GLN A 64 8.99 -17.16 10.60
N ALA A 65 8.67 -15.94 10.17
CA ALA A 65 9.66 -14.98 9.69
C ALA A 65 10.63 -14.58 10.80
N GLN A 66 10.12 -14.32 12.01
CA GLN A 66 10.92 -14.07 13.21
C GLN A 66 11.85 -15.26 13.53
N ALA A 67 11.32 -16.48 13.54
CA ALA A 67 12.11 -17.68 13.82
C ALA A 67 13.23 -17.89 12.79
N LYS A 68 12.98 -17.64 11.50
CA LYS A 68 13.99 -17.70 10.43
C LYS A 68 15.11 -16.69 10.65
N LEU A 69 14.80 -15.46 11.01
CA LEU A 69 15.81 -14.43 11.30
C LEU A 69 16.63 -14.79 12.55
N ALA A 70 15.97 -15.25 13.62
CA ALA A 70 16.64 -15.68 14.84
C ALA A 70 17.60 -16.86 14.60
N ALA A 71 17.24 -17.80 13.72
CA ALA A 71 18.08 -18.94 13.36
C ALA A 71 19.30 -18.55 12.52
N LYS A 72 19.21 -17.51 11.67
CA LYS A 72 20.34 -17.03 10.87
C LYS A 72 21.45 -16.42 11.74
N GLN A 73 21.11 -15.80 12.87
CA GLN A 73 22.03 -15.09 13.77
C GLN A 73 22.97 -14.10 13.04
N GLN A 74 22.55 -13.59 11.88
CA GLN A 74 23.35 -12.66 11.09
C GLN A 74 23.15 -11.24 11.65
N PRO A 75 24.23 -10.55 12.04
CA PRO A 75 24.12 -9.15 12.40
C PRO A 75 23.77 -8.32 11.17
N VAL A 76 23.03 -7.24 11.38
CA VAL A 76 22.79 -6.22 10.35
C VAL A 76 24.15 -5.62 9.98
N SER A 77 24.52 -5.76 8.71
CA SER A 77 25.79 -5.32 8.14
C SER A 77 25.74 -3.86 7.69
N ASP A 78 24.65 -3.47 7.03
CA ASP A 78 24.32 -2.10 6.65
C ASP A 78 22.80 -1.91 6.74
N SER A 79 22.38 -1.12 7.73
CA SER A 79 20.95 -0.92 8.03
C SER A 79 20.19 -0.24 6.90
N LEU A 80 20.80 0.69 6.16
CA LEU A 80 20.11 1.36 5.05
C LEU A 80 19.92 0.38 3.89
N VAL A 81 20.97 -0.36 3.54
CA VAL A 81 20.91 -1.34 2.44
C VAL A 81 19.88 -2.42 2.74
N GLU A 82 19.92 -3.01 3.94
CA GLU A 82 19.00 -4.09 4.32
C GLU A 82 17.54 -3.61 4.43
N GLN A 83 17.29 -2.36 4.87
CA GLN A 83 15.94 -1.79 4.85
C GLN A 83 15.43 -1.55 3.42
N VAL A 84 16.29 -1.09 2.51
CA VAL A 84 15.93 -0.87 1.10
C VAL A 84 15.64 -2.21 0.42
N ASP A 85 16.47 -3.22 0.64
CA ASP A 85 16.29 -4.58 0.11
C ASP A 85 14.93 -5.17 0.53
N ALA A 86 14.62 -5.13 1.83
CA ALA A 86 13.32 -5.60 2.34
C ALA A 86 12.12 -4.83 1.75
N LEU A 87 12.24 -3.51 1.54
CA LEU A 87 11.20 -2.72 0.90
C LEU A 87 11.05 -3.06 -0.60
N CYS A 88 12.15 -3.37 -1.29
CA CYS A 88 12.14 -3.83 -2.67
C CYS A 88 11.45 -5.19 -2.81
N ASP A 89 11.74 -6.14 -1.92
CA ASP A 89 11.06 -7.44 -1.89
C ASP A 89 9.55 -7.29 -1.67
N LEU A 90 9.14 -6.41 -0.74
CA LEU A 90 7.73 -6.12 -0.52
C LEU A 90 7.04 -5.56 -1.77
N LEU A 91 7.70 -4.63 -2.48
CA LEU A 91 7.18 -4.14 -3.76
C LEU A 91 7.08 -5.28 -4.78
N TYR A 92 8.10 -6.12 -4.88
CA TYR A 92 8.13 -7.22 -5.84
C TYR A 92 6.97 -8.20 -5.60
N PHE A 93 6.73 -8.62 -4.36
CA PHE A 93 5.58 -9.46 -4.03
C PHE A 93 4.24 -8.75 -4.26
N THR A 94 4.15 -7.45 -3.97
CA THR A 94 2.93 -6.66 -4.20
C THR A 94 2.60 -6.58 -5.70
N TYR A 95 3.58 -6.25 -6.55
CA TYR A 95 3.41 -6.26 -8.02
C TYR A 95 3.15 -7.67 -8.54
N GLY A 96 3.77 -8.69 -7.94
CA GLY A 96 3.47 -10.09 -8.22
C GLY A 96 2.00 -10.44 -7.97
N SER A 97 1.43 -10.00 -6.86
CA SER A 97 0.00 -10.18 -6.56
C SER A 97 -0.91 -9.53 -7.59
N PHE A 98 -0.61 -8.30 -8.03
CA PHE A 98 -1.35 -7.67 -9.14
C PHE A 98 -1.28 -8.48 -10.43
N SER A 99 -0.10 -9.01 -10.76
CA SER A 99 0.06 -9.91 -11.91
C SER A 99 -0.81 -11.16 -11.78
N LEU A 100 -0.91 -11.75 -10.59
CA LEU A 100 -1.75 -12.93 -10.35
C LEU A 100 -3.25 -12.61 -10.35
N LEU A 101 -3.62 -11.38 -9.98
CA LEU A 101 -4.99 -10.87 -10.14
C LEU A 101 -5.33 -10.54 -11.60
N GLY A 102 -4.33 -10.49 -12.50
CA GLY A 102 -4.52 -10.05 -13.88
C GLY A 102 -4.83 -8.56 -14.01
N VAL A 103 -4.46 -7.77 -13.01
CA VAL A 103 -4.71 -6.32 -12.93
C VAL A 103 -3.43 -5.56 -13.22
N ASP A 104 -3.49 -4.57 -14.11
CA ASP A 104 -2.43 -3.57 -14.26
C ASP A 104 -2.55 -2.52 -13.14
N PRO A 105 -1.59 -2.47 -12.20
CA PRO A 105 -1.66 -1.56 -11.07
C PRO A 105 -1.33 -0.11 -11.43
N ALA A 106 -0.66 0.17 -12.55
CA ALA A 106 -0.19 1.53 -12.85
C ALA A 106 -1.31 2.59 -12.88
N PRO A 107 -2.44 2.40 -13.60
CA PRO A 107 -3.54 3.37 -13.58
C PRO A 107 -4.25 3.45 -12.22
N ILE A 108 -4.31 2.34 -11.48
CA ILE A 108 -4.87 2.30 -10.12
C ILE A 108 -4.04 3.15 -9.15
N LEU A 109 -2.71 3.00 -9.20
CA LEU A 109 -1.79 3.79 -8.39
C LEU A 109 -1.86 5.29 -8.72
N ALA A 110 -2.07 5.65 -9.99
CA ALA A 110 -2.30 7.03 -10.39
C ALA A 110 -3.59 7.61 -9.78
N ILE A 111 -4.69 6.85 -9.77
CA ILE A 111 -5.94 7.24 -9.12
C ILE A 111 -5.74 7.49 -7.61
N VAL A 112 -5.02 6.58 -6.94
CA VAL A 112 -4.72 6.71 -5.50
C VAL A 112 -3.80 7.90 -5.24
N HIS A 113 -2.83 8.16 -6.12
CA HIS A 113 -1.96 9.34 -6.02
C HIS A 113 -2.77 10.63 -6.16
N ASP A 114 -3.63 10.76 -7.17
CA ASP A 114 -4.52 11.91 -7.34
C ASP A 114 -5.40 12.13 -6.12
N ALA A 115 -5.97 11.05 -5.57
CA ALA A 115 -6.80 11.11 -4.37
C ALA A 115 -6.02 11.64 -3.15
N ASN A 116 -4.79 11.17 -2.98
CA ASN A 116 -3.91 11.64 -1.91
C ASN A 116 -3.47 13.09 -2.10
N MET A 117 -3.17 13.53 -3.32
CA MET A 117 -2.85 14.93 -3.61
C MET A 117 -4.07 15.85 -3.44
N GLY A 118 -5.27 15.34 -3.67
CA GLY A 118 -6.54 16.04 -3.40
C GLY A 118 -6.78 16.38 -1.93
N LYS A 119 -5.96 15.88 -0.99
CA LYS A 119 -6.05 16.21 0.45
C LYS A 119 -5.55 17.63 0.78
N LEU A 120 -5.04 18.39 -0.19
CA LEU A 120 -4.75 19.81 0.00
C LEU A 120 -6.03 20.59 0.28
N PHE A 121 -6.00 21.44 1.31
CA PHE A 121 -7.13 22.28 1.65
C PHE A 121 -7.24 23.48 0.69
N PRO A 122 -8.40 24.17 0.64
CA PRO A 122 -8.60 25.33 -0.24
C PRO A 122 -7.59 26.48 -0.05
N ASP A 123 -6.91 26.54 1.10
CA ASP A 123 -5.81 27.48 1.38
C ASP A 123 -4.47 27.06 0.74
N GLY A 124 -4.44 25.91 0.06
CA GLY A 124 -3.26 25.34 -0.58
C GLY A 124 -2.30 24.65 0.38
N GLN A 125 -2.71 24.40 1.64
CA GLN A 125 -1.87 23.79 2.66
C GLN A 125 -2.41 22.41 3.11
N PRO A 126 -1.53 21.51 3.55
CA PRO A 126 -1.95 20.30 4.25
C PRO A 126 -2.43 20.66 5.66
N HIS A 127 -3.52 20.05 6.12
CA HIS A 127 -3.96 20.12 7.50
C HIS A 127 -3.74 18.77 8.18
N TYR A 128 -3.41 18.79 9.46
CA TYR A 128 -3.06 17.59 10.23
C TYR A 128 -3.94 17.48 11.47
N ASP A 129 -4.34 16.26 11.78
CA ASP A 129 -5.03 15.96 13.02
C ASP A 129 -4.10 16.26 14.22
N PRO A 130 -4.55 17.02 15.22
CA PRO A 130 -3.67 17.54 16.27
C PRO A 130 -3.12 16.45 17.20
N GLU A 131 -3.79 15.30 17.30
CA GLU A 131 -3.38 14.20 18.17
C GLU A 131 -2.55 13.18 17.38
N THR A 132 -3.08 12.70 16.27
CA THR A 132 -2.49 11.62 15.48
C THR A 132 -1.48 12.10 14.42
N HIS A 133 -1.45 13.41 14.15
CA HIS A 133 -0.65 14.03 13.09
C HIS A 133 -0.96 13.46 11.68
N LYS A 134 -2.10 12.78 11.50
CA LYS A 134 -2.54 12.27 10.21
C LYS A 134 -3.00 13.42 9.32
N VAL A 135 -2.66 13.34 8.03
CA VAL A 135 -3.15 14.28 7.01
C VAL A 135 -4.68 14.21 6.94
N MET A 136 -5.35 15.34 7.14
CA MET A 136 -6.79 15.48 7.09
C MET A 136 -7.30 15.63 5.64
N LYS A 137 -8.60 15.41 5.45
CA LYS A 137 -9.30 15.58 4.17
C LYS A 137 -10.18 16.84 4.22
N PRO A 138 -10.25 17.67 3.16
CA PRO A 138 -11.24 18.74 3.07
C PRO A 138 -12.66 18.17 2.94
N SER A 139 -13.66 19.00 3.21
CA SER A 139 -15.07 18.55 3.29
C SER A 139 -15.64 18.02 1.97
N ASP A 140 -15.14 18.51 0.84
CA ASP A 140 -15.53 18.10 -0.52
C ASP A 140 -14.63 16.97 -1.08
N TRP A 141 -13.69 16.46 -0.29
CA TRP A 141 -12.71 15.47 -0.75
C TRP A 141 -13.37 14.18 -1.24
N GLU A 142 -14.33 13.65 -0.48
CA GLU A 142 -14.98 12.39 -0.79
C GLU A 142 -15.70 12.46 -2.15
N GLU A 143 -16.43 13.55 -2.39
CA GLU A 143 -17.15 13.76 -3.65
C GLU A 143 -16.21 13.88 -4.85
N ARG A 144 -15.05 14.54 -4.67
CA ARG A 144 -14.17 14.92 -5.78
C ARG A 144 -13.02 13.95 -6.04
N PHE A 145 -12.54 13.30 -4.99
CA PHE A 145 -11.25 12.63 -4.99
C PHE A 145 -11.29 11.20 -4.45
N ALA A 146 -12.40 10.73 -3.86
CA ALA A 146 -12.50 9.34 -3.38
C ALA A 146 -12.04 8.36 -4.46
N PRO A 147 -11.04 7.50 -4.18
CA PRO A 147 -10.45 6.64 -5.20
C PRO A 147 -11.35 5.46 -5.56
N GLU A 148 -12.21 4.98 -4.66
CA GLU A 148 -12.93 3.71 -4.79
C GLU A 148 -13.84 3.66 -6.02
N PRO A 149 -14.67 4.68 -6.33
CA PRO A 149 -15.47 4.69 -7.56
C PRO A 149 -14.60 4.68 -8.83
N ARG A 150 -13.47 5.39 -8.81
CA ARG A 150 -12.53 5.50 -9.93
C ARG A 150 -11.76 4.20 -10.14
N ILE A 151 -11.32 3.55 -9.06
CA ILE A 151 -10.71 2.21 -9.07
C ILE A 151 -11.67 1.20 -9.70
N LYS A 152 -12.93 1.18 -9.25
CA LYS A 152 -13.95 0.28 -9.82
C LYS A 152 -14.14 0.50 -11.33
N ALA A 153 -14.21 1.75 -11.77
CA ALA A 153 -14.31 2.08 -13.19
C ALA A 153 -13.09 1.59 -13.98
N GLU A 154 -11.87 1.77 -13.45
CA GLU A 154 -10.65 1.29 -14.11
C GLU A 154 -10.56 -0.24 -14.16
N ILE A 155 -10.94 -0.95 -13.09
CA ILE A 155 -11.02 -2.41 -13.10
C ILE A 155 -12.01 -2.90 -14.16
N ASN A 156 -13.21 -2.28 -14.25
CA ASN A 156 -14.18 -2.62 -15.29
C ASN A 156 -13.63 -2.39 -16.71
N ARG A 157 -12.86 -1.31 -16.91
CA ARG A 157 -12.19 -1.03 -18.18
C ARG A 157 -11.18 -2.11 -18.54
N GLN A 158 -10.34 -2.53 -17.58
CA GLN A 158 -9.35 -3.61 -17.79
C GLN A 158 -10.03 -4.95 -18.09
N LEU A 159 -11.10 -5.28 -17.37
CA LEU A 159 -11.90 -6.48 -17.63
C LEU A 159 -12.45 -6.50 -19.06
N ALA A 160 -13.08 -5.40 -19.50
CA ALA A 160 -13.62 -5.29 -20.86
C ALA A 160 -12.51 -5.43 -21.92
N GLN A 161 -11.35 -4.81 -21.69
CA GLN A 161 -10.19 -4.91 -22.58
C GLN A 161 -9.68 -6.35 -22.70
N LYS A 162 -9.55 -7.08 -21.58
CA LYS A 162 -9.10 -8.47 -21.58
C LYS A 162 -10.11 -9.40 -22.26
N GLN A 163 -11.41 -9.16 -22.06
CA GLN A 163 -12.47 -9.92 -22.72
C GLN A 163 -12.44 -9.77 -24.24
N ALA A 164 -12.27 -8.53 -24.74
CA ALA A 164 -12.14 -8.28 -26.18
C ALA A 164 -10.91 -8.98 -26.77
N GLN A 165 -9.75 -8.90 -26.11
CA GLN A 165 -8.52 -9.57 -26.55
C GLN A 165 -8.65 -11.10 -26.61
N ALA A 166 -9.37 -11.70 -25.64
CA ALA A 166 -9.60 -13.13 -25.61
C ALA A 166 -10.52 -13.61 -26.75
N GLN A 167 -11.49 -12.79 -27.15
CA GLN A 167 -12.38 -13.07 -28.28
C GLN A 167 -11.61 -13.03 -29.60
N GLU A 168 -10.79 -12.00 -29.83
CA GLU A 168 -9.96 -11.87 -31.04
C GLU A 168 -8.90 -12.98 -31.19
N SER A 169 -8.42 -13.54 -30.07
CA SER A 169 -7.43 -14.63 -30.09
C SER A 169 -8.04 -16.01 -30.32
N SER A 170 -9.37 -16.11 -30.31
CA SER A 170 -10.13 -17.36 -30.49
C SER A 170 -10.73 -17.52 -31.89
N GLU A 171 -10.60 -16.49 -32.74
CA GLU A 171 -10.97 -16.47 -34.17
C GLU A 171 -9.75 -16.70 -35.06
#